data_AF-A0A9D8R213-F1
#
_entry.id   AF-A0A9D8R213-F1
#
_cell.length_a   1.000
_cell.length_b   1.000
_cell.length_c   1.000
_cell.angle_alpha   90.00
_cell.angle_beta   90.00
_cell.angle_gamma   90.00
#
_symmetry.space_group_name_H-M   'P 1'
#
loop_
_entity.id
_entity.type
_entity.pdbx_description
1 polymer ?
#
loop_
_entity_poly.entity_id
_entity_poly.type
_entity_poly.pdbx_seq_one_letter_code
_entity_poly.pdbx_strand_id
1 'polypeptide(L)'
;MVLGACCGPRQNVHADWMYDTVVYEVNVRQFSPEGTFKGVEAQLPRLKDLGVDILWLMPVNKIGVEGRKGTLGSYYAISDYKDVNEEFGTMQDFEDLIAAAHEQGFRI
;
A
#
# COMPACT_ATOMS: atom_id res chain seq x y z
N MET A 1 1.51 -28.93 -45.42
CA MET A 1 2.65 -28.72 -44.51
C MET A 1 2.37 -27.45 -43.71
N VAL A 2 1.73 -27.60 -42.55
CA VAL A 2 1.45 -26.46 -41.67
C VAL A 2 2.60 -26.42 -40.66
N LEU A 3 3.39 -25.36 -40.68
CA LEU A 3 4.42 -25.12 -39.67
C LEU A 3 3.72 -25.00 -38.30
N GLY A 4 3.90 -26.00 -37.45
CA GLY A 4 3.54 -25.93 -36.04
C GLY A 4 4.47 -24.95 -35.32
N ALA A 5 3.89 -23.98 -34.63
CA ALA A 5 4.63 -23.06 -33.78
C ALA A 5 5.33 -23.84 -32.64
N CYS A 6 6.65 -23.69 -32.53
CA CYS A 6 7.52 -24.32 -31.53
C CYS A 6 7.36 -23.75 -30.09
N CYS A 7 6.23 -23.14 -29.74
CA CYS A 7 6.03 -22.54 -28.42
C CYS A 7 4.93 -23.31 -27.68
N GLY A 8 5.31 -24.05 -26.64
CA GLY A 8 4.36 -24.59 -25.67
C GLY A 8 3.55 -23.48 -25.01
N PRO A 9 2.45 -23.80 -24.30
CA PRO A 9 1.65 -22.80 -23.62
C PRO A 9 2.53 -21.98 -22.67
N ARG A 10 2.48 -20.64 -22.79
CA ARG A 10 3.11 -19.73 -21.82
C ARG A 10 2.54 -20.07 -20.44
N GLN A 11 3.40 -20.51 -19.53
CA GLN A 11 3.06 -20.59 -18.11
C GLN A 11 2.76 -19.16 -17.63
N ASN A 12 1.66 -18.99 -16.91
CA ASN A 12 1.37 -17.72 -16.26
C ASN A 12 2.43 -17.53 -15.16
N VAL A 13 3.36 -16.59 -15.36
CA VAL A 13 4.43 -16.31 -14.38
C VAL A 13 3.93 -15.44 -13.22
N HIS A 14 2.66 -15.05 -13.27
CA HIS A 14 1.96 -14.22 -12.30
C HIS A 14 0.78 -14.99 -11.72
N ALA A 15 0.42 -14.67 -10.47
CA ALA A 15 -0.74 -15.28 -9.84
C ALA A 15 -2.03 -14.78 -10.52
N ASP A 16 -2.98 -15.69 -10.77
CA ASP A 16 -4.16 -15.38 -11.60
C ASP A 16 -5.00 -14.21 -11.05
N TRP A 17 -5.06 -14.03 -9.74
CA TRP A 17 -5.79 -12.92 -9.12
C TRP A 17 -5.28 -11.53 -9.55
N MET A 18 -4.02 -11.40 -9.96
CA MET A 18 -3.42 -10.11 -10.32
C MET A 18 -4.11 -9.45 -11.53
N TYR A 19 -4.80 -10.22 -12.37
CA TYR A 19 -5.45 -9.72 -13.58
C TYR A 19 -6.81 -9.05 -13.31
N ASP A 20 -7.46 -9.39 -12.19
CA ASP A 20 -8.84 -8.99 -11.87
C ASP A 20 -8.93 -8.33 -10.48
N THR A 21 -8.01 -7.41 -10.19
CA THR A 21 -7.87 -6.76 -8.88
C THR A 21 -8.06 -5.25 -8.99
N VAL A 22 -8.77 -4.65 -8.03
CA VAL A 22 -8.83 -3.20 -7.85
C VAL A 22 -7.79 -2.74 -6.82
N VAL A 23 -6.85 -1.91 -7.26
CA VAL A 23 -5.81 -1.30 -6.41
C VAL A 23 -6.21 0.12 -6.04
N TYR A 24 -6.09 0.46 -4.76
CA TYR A 24 -6.31 1.82 -4.26
C TYR A 24 -5.04 2.34 -3.58
N GLU A 25 -4.49 3.42 -4.11
CA GLU A 25 -3.33 4.09 -3.51
C GLU A 25 -3.77 4.97 -2.33
N VAL A 26 -3.14 4.76 -1.18
CA VAL A 26 -3.43 5.49 0.06
C VAL A 26 -2.25 6.37 0.43
N ASN A 27 -2.50 7.68 0.46
CA ASN A 27 -1.63 8.64 1.12
C ASN A 27 -2.10 8.81 2.58
N VAL A 28 -1.43 8.14 3.53
CA VAL A 28 -1.83 8.10 4.95
C VAL A 28 -2.10 9.50 5.52
N ARG A 29 -1.20 10.46 5.24
CA ARG A 29 -1.31 11.85 5.72
C ARG A 29 -2.60 12.55 5.28
N GLN A 30 -3.09 12.24 4.08
CA GLN A 30 -4.18 12.99 3.43
C GLN A 30 -5.49 12.19 3.38
N PHE A 31 -5.44 10.89 3.67
CA PHE A 31 -6.56 10.00 3.48
C PHE A 31 -7.68 10.21 4.49
N SER A 32 -7.33 10.54 5.74
CA SER A 32 -8.28 10.90 6.80
C SER A 32 -7.89 12.22 7.46
N PRO A 33 -8.81 12.90 8.16
CA PRO A 33 -8.50 14.14 8.90
C PRO A 33 -7.37 13.97 9.94
N GLU A 34 -7.26 12.79 10.54
CA GLU A 34 -6.24 12.45 11.51
C GLU A 34 -4.87 12.25 10.85
N GLY A 35 -4.86 11.75 9.61
CA GLY A 35 -3.63 11.52 8.85
C GLY A 35 -2.78 10.36 9.38
N THR A 36 -3.39 9.37 10.04
CA THR A 36 -2.69 8.27 10.76
C THR A 36 -3.07 6.89 10.25
N PHE A 37 -2.31 5.86 10.64
CA PHE A 37 -2.65 4.47 10.35
C PHE A 37 -4.03 4.08 10.92
N LYS A 38 -4.36 4.51 12.14
CA LYS A 38 -5.69 4.30 12.74
C LYS A 38 -6.81 4.99 11.95
N GLY A 39 -6.53 6.15 11.38
CA GLY A 39 -7.44 6.83 10.45
C GLY A 39 -7.71 6.02 9.18
N VAL A 40 -6.69 5.33 8.65
CA VAL A 40 -6.85 4.40 7.52
C VAL A 40 -7.62 3.14 7.96
N GLU A 41 -7.27 2.55 9.10
CA GLU A 41 -7.87 1.34 9.67
C GLU A 41 -9.40 1.50 9.82
N ALA A 42 -9.84 2.65 10.35
CA ALA A 42 -11.25 2.97 10.53
C ALA A 42 -12.06 3.04 9.22
N GLN A 43 -11.40 3.18 8.07
CA GLN A 43 -12.04 3.29 6.76
C GLN A 43 -11.97 2.00 5.93
N LEU A 44 -11.34 0.94 6.45
CA LEU A 44 -11.28 -0.36 5.77
C LEU A 44 -12.66 -0.88 5.33
N PRO A 45 -13.74 -0.79 6.14
CA PRO A 45 -15.06 -1.21 5.69
C PRO A 45 -15.57 -0.43 4.46
N ARG A 46 -15.33 0.90 4.43
CA ARG A 46 -15.71 1.75 3.28
C ARG A 46 -14.94 1.37 2.02
N LEU A 47 -13.65 1.06 2.15
CA LEU A 47 -12.82 0.62 1.02
C LEU A 47 -13.26 -0.75 0.50
N LYS A 48 -13.72 -1.62 1.40
CA LYS A 48 -14.26 -2.93 1.02
C LYS A 48 -15.56 -2.78 0.23
N ASP A 49 -16.45 -1.92 0.68
CA ASP A 49 -17.71 -1.61 -0.01
C ASP A 49 -17.48 -1.00 -1.40
N LEU A 50 -16.38 -0.28 -1.59
CA LEU A 50 -15.96 0.26 -2.90
C LEU A 50 -15.45 -0.84 -3.86
N GLY A 51 -15.21 -2.06 -3.36
CA GLY A 51 -14.67 -3.18 -4.13
C GLY A 51 -13.15 -3.17 -4.24
N VAL A 52 -12.44 -2.52 -3.31
CA VAL A 52 -10.98 -2.53 -3.30
C VAL A 52 -10.45 -3.88 -2.82
N ASP A 53 -9.46 -4.40 -3.53
CA ASP A 53 -8.77 -5.65 -3.19
C ASP A 53 -7.38 -5.41 -2.62
N ILE A 54 -6.67 -4.38 -3.12
CA ILE A 54 -5.30 -4.05 -2.70
C ILE A 54 -5.21 -2.63 -2.23
N LEU A 55 -4.63 -2.46 -1.04
CA LEU A 55 -4.21 -1.18 -0.51
C LEU A 55 -2.75 -0.97 -0.87
N TRP A 56 -2.46 0.05 -1.67
CA TRP A 56 -1.09 0.46 -1.94
C TRP A 56 -0.77 1.69 -1.11
N LEU A 57 0.01 1.53 -0.05
CA LEU A 57 0.45 2.67 0.74
C LEU A 57 1.58 3.42 0.03
N MET A 58 1.47 4.75 -0.01
CA MET A 58 2.64 5.61 -0.21
C MET A 58 3.69 5.33 0.89
N PRO A 59 4.98 5.65 0.68
CA PRO A 59 6.01 5.39 1.69
C PRO A 59 5.65 5.95 3.07
N VAL A 60 5.69 5.08 4.07
CA VAL A 60 5.29 5.39 5.44
C VAL A 60 6.49 5.65 6.37
N ASN A 61 7.71 5.57 5.82
CA ASN A 61 8.96 5.66 6.55
C ASN A 61 9.34 7.10 6.93
N LYS A 62 10.33 7.22 7.83
CA LYS A 62 10.87 8.52 8.25
C LYS A 62 11.41 9.33 7.06
N ILE A 63 11.04 10.62 7.02
CA ILE A 63 11.44 11.54 5.94
C ILE A 63 12.71 12.32 6.35
N GLY A 64 13.69 12.35 5.46
CA GLY A 64 14.94 13.09 5.60
C GLY A 64 14.75 14.60 5.78
N VAL A 65 15.69 15.23 6.49
CA VAL A 65 15.65 16.66 6.84
C VAL A 65 16.58 17.49 5.96
N GLU A 66 17.77 16.97 5.63
CA GLU A 66 18.73 17.69 4.81
C GLU A 66 18.19 17.92 3.40
N GLY A 67 18.22 19.18 2.94
CA GLY A 67 17.68 19.56 1.62
C GLY A 67 16.16 19.42 1.47
N ARG A 68 15.42 19.26 2.58
CA ARG A 68 13.96 19.13 2.56
C ARG A 68 13.31 20.35 1.91
N LYS A 69 12.41 20.09 0.95
CA LYS A 69 11.53 21.11 0.38
C LYS A 69 10.26 21.24 1.23
N GLY A 70 9.92 22.47 1.60
CA GLY A 70 8.77 22.74 2.47
C GLY A 70 8.95 22.18 3.89
N THR A 71 7.87 22.16 4.66
CA THR A 71 7.89 21.68 6.06
C THR A 71 7.75 20.16 6.15
N LEU A 72 6.91 19.56 5.30
CA LEU A 72 6.57 18.13 5.34
C LEU A 72 7.57 17.22 4.62
N GLY A 73 8.23 17.72 3.57
CA GLY A 73 9.13 16.91 2.74
C GLY A 73 8.40 15.91 1.82
N SER A 74 9.20 15.16 1.04
CA SER A 74 8.70 14.11 0.15
C SER A 74 8.65 12.77 0.89
N TYR A 75 7.56 12.02 0.73
CA TYR A 75 7.44 10.63 1.21
C TYR A 75 8.59 9.74 0.74
N TYR A 76 9.14 10.00 -0.44
CA TYR A 76 10.20 9.19 -1.04
C TYR A 76 11.62 9.60 -0.60
N ALA A 77 11.78 10.67 0.18
CA ALA A 77 13.07 11.07 0.74
C ALA A 77 13.34 10.32 2.06
N ILE A 78 13.42 8.98 1.99
CA ILE A 78 13.48 8.11 3.17
C ILE A 78 14.84 8.22 3.87
N SER A 79 14.83 8.46 5.19
CA SER A 79 16.04 8.48 6.03
C SER A 79 16.27 7.18 6.80
N ASP A 80 15.20 6.44 7.10
CA ASP A 80 15.26 5.13 7.77
C ASP A 80 14.22 4.19 7.16
N TYR A 81 14.68 3.11 6.54
CA TYR A 81 13.82 2.12 5.87
C TYR A 81 13.22 1.08 6.83
N LYS A 82 13.65 1.06 8.10
CA LYS A 82 13.22 0.05 9.08
C LYS A 82 12.19 0.56 10.06
N ASP A 83 11.94 1.87 10.06
CA ASP A 83 11.01 2.51 10.98
C ASP A 83 9.93 3.29 10.22
N VAL A 84 8.79 3.49 10.88
CA VAL A 84 7.69 4.30 10.38
C VAL A 84 7.87 5.76 10.79
N ASN A 85 7.26 6.66 10.04
CA ASN A 85 7.22 8.07 10.39
C ASN A 85 6.24 8.27 11.55
N GLU A 86 6.73 8.88 12.62
CA GLU A 86 5.98 9.13 13.86
C GLU A 86 4.74 10.02 13.62
N GLU A 87 4.70 10.76 12.51
CA GLU A 87 3.50 11.52 12.11
C GLU A 87 2.29 10.63 11.80
N PHE A 88 2.51 9.38 11.41
CA PHE A 88 1.45 8.43 11.04
C PHE A 88 1.00 7.54 12.21
N GLY A 89 1.79 7.49 13.29
CA GLY A 89 1.59 6.61 14.43
C GLY A 89 2.85 5.82 14.79
N THR A 90 2.65 4.73 15.52
CA THR A 90 3.72 3.81 15.94
C THR A 90 3.85 2.62 14.99
N MET A 91 4.94 1.85 15.12
CA MET A 91 5.08 0.57 14.41
C MET A 91 3.93 -0.39 14.76
N GLN A 92 3.46 -0.39 16.00
CA GLN A 92 2.31 -1.21 16.42
C GLN A 92 1.03 -0.79 15.68
N ASP A 93 0.77 0.52 15.53
CA ASP A 93 -0.39 1.00 14.77
C ASP A 93 -0.34 0.56 13.31
N PHE A 94 0.86 0.47 12.72
CA PHE A 94 1.07 -0.02 11.37
C PHE A 94 0.81 -1.53 11.26
N GLU A 95 1.32 -2.33 12.20
CA GLU A 95 1.07 -3.77 12.28
C GLU A 95 -0.42 -4.08 12.47
N ASP A 96 -1.10 -3.32 13.33
CA ASP A 96 -2.55 -3.44 13.56
C ASP A 96 -3.34 -3.15 12.27
N LEU A 97 -2.98 -2.10 11.54
CA LEU A 97 -3.59 -1.78 10.24
C LEU A 97 -3.43 -2.94 9.24
N ILE A 98 -2.22 -3.51 9.14
CA ILE A 98 -1.96 -4.65 8.25
C ILE A 98 -2.81 -5.86 8.66
N ALA A 99 -2.86 -6.17 9.96
CA ALA A 99 -3.65 -7.28 10.47
C ALA A 99 -5.15 -7.09 10.15
N ALA A 100 -5.71 -5.92 10.47
CA ALA A 100 -7.11 -5.59 10.20
C ALA A 100 -7.45 -5.61 8.70
N ALA A 101 -6.51 -5.16 7.84
CA ALA A 101 -6.67 -5.22 6.40
C ALA A 101 -6.73 -6.68 5.90
N HIS A 102 -5.81 -7.53 6.37
CA HIS A 102 -5.82 -8.95 6.02
C HIS A 102 -7.08 -9.68 6.52
N GLU A 103 -7.58 -9.36 7.72
CA GLU A 103 -8.83 -9.93 8.25
C GLU A 103 -10.04 -9.64 7.36
N GLN A 104 -10.05 -8.48 6.69
CA GLN A 104 -11.09 -8.08 5.72
C GLN A 104 -10.80 -8.55 4.28
N GLY A 105 -9.71 -9.30 4.09
CA GLY A 105 -9.31 -9.88 2.81
C GLY A 105 -8.70 -8.89 1.83
N PHE A 106 -8.17 -7.76 2.30
CA PHE A 106 -7.30 -6.91 1.50
C PHE A 106 -5.92 -7.57 1.34
N ARG A 107 -5.17 -7.16 0.32
CA ARG A 107 -3.71 -7.36 0.25
C ARG A 107 -3.04 -5.99 0.43
N ILE A 108 -1.89 -5.96 1.10
CA ILE A 108 -1.15 -4.74 1.42
C ILE A 108 0.35 -5.02 1.50
#